data_AF-A0A497V5C3-F1
#
_entry.id   AF-A0A497V5C3-F1
#
_cell.length_a   1.000
_cell.length_b   1.000
_cell.length_c   1.000
_cell.angle_alpha   90.00
_cell.angle_beta   90.00
_cell.angle_gamma   90.00
#
_symmetry.space_group_name_H-M   'P 1'
#
loop_
_entity.id
_entity.type
_entity.pdbx_description
1 polymer ?
#
loop_
_entity_poly.entity_id
_entity_poly.type
_entity_poly.pdbx_seq_one_letter_code
_entity_poly.pdbx_strand_id
1 'polypeptide(L)'
;MKPKVITHTPASPQAQAAATPGPDAAVGPGLRATVIAPGGVPATVQGASRPAPTTVAPQPGVAPIALPSASPGAQKAPPSVVPGTIRRGVEVSLPELVQRFPAAMPEALQQAQRLLQATIVNTLSATQAARWGEEAQQRYGALVDASLQITQATTLQTSLRHVARLHALLQGIADEWLAPAKSPLLFWKSSAGPAALLQASQGELAQLRQHLAEALPALRSLQAELQGIGSELAPLAVRLEAQSLAAHYLADLLDSGADPRAHALLQRASALAQTVLHIHGGLQLRQGSQHSLDGLIHRIQDTVLMALPAWTEKVALATQARQLNDTERYALAQQLQGLLGLLHLS
;
A
#
# COMPACT_ATOMS: atom_id res chain seq x y z
N MET A 1 -78.49 -3.57 18.04
CA MET A 1 -77.77 -2.95 19.18
C MET A 1 -76.90 -1.82 18.66
N LYS A 2 -76.74 -0.77 19.47
CA LYS A 2 -76.34 0.61 19.14
C LYS A 2 -74.92 0.76 18.53
N PRO A 3 -74.68 1.79 17.70
CA PRO A 3 -73.37 2.12 17.12
C PRO A 3 -72.59 3.13 17.97
N LYS A 4 -71.26 3.19 17.79
CA LYS A 4 -70.37 4.31 18.22
C LYS A 4 -69.16 4.32 17.28
N VAL A 5 -69.17 5.11 16.19
CA VAL A 5 -68.94 6.56 16.08
C VAL A 5 -67.51 6.96 16.47
N ILE A 6 -66.77 7.29 15.41
CA ILE A 6 -65.51 8.02 15.35
C ILE A 6 -65.82 9.51 15.53
N THR A 7 -65.00 10.23 16.30
CA THR A 7 -64.97 11.70 16.26
C THR A 7 -63.54 12.24 16.41
N HIS A 8 -63.00 12.68 15.27
CA HIS A 8 -62.30 13.93 14.96
C HIS A 8 -61.71 14.84 16.08
N THR A 9 -60.38 15.10 15.95
CA THR A 9 -59.63 16.39 15.76
C THR A 9 -60.08 17.68 16.47
N PRO A 10 -59.29 18.80 16.48
CA PRO A 10 -57.84 19.07 16.35
C PRO A 10 -57.33 20.10 17.42
N ALA A 11 -56.03 20.43 17.46
CA ALA A 11 -55.51 21.79 17.80
C ALA A 11 -53.96 21.84 17.82
N SER A 12 -53.38 22.57 16.87
CA SER A 12 -52.13 23.34 17.04
C SER A 12 -52.51 24.75 17.57
N PRO A 13 -51.60 25.71 17.74
CA PRO A 13 -50.23 25.75 18.29
C PRO A 13 -50.14 26.76 19.47
N GLN A 14 -49.13 26.69 20.34
CA GLN A 14 -48.71 27.90 21.08
C GLN A 14 -47.26 27.86 21.54
N ALA A 15 -46.61 28.99 21.30
CA ALA A 15 -45.20 29.27 21.53
C ALA A 15 -44.95 29.84 22.93
N GLN A 16 -43.80 29.50 23.50
CA GLN A 16 -43.00 30.24 24.50
C GLN A 16 -41.79 29.34 24.83
N ALA A 17 -40.59 29.78 25.17
CA ALA A 17 -39.84 31.01 25.01
C ALA A 17 -38.44 30.67 25.59
N ALA A 18 -37.39 31.14 24.93
CA ALA A 18 -36.07 31.50 25.48
C ALA A 18 -35.12 30.44 26.11
N ALA A 19 -33.83 30.66 25.79
CA ALA A 19 -32.60 30.34 26.53
C ALA A 19 -31.90 28.98 26.32
N THR A 20 -30.88 29.01 25.46
CA THR A 20 -29.60 28.25 25.52
C THR A 20 -28.78 28.66 26.78
N PRO A 21 -27.71 27.95 27.26
CA PRO A 21 -26.85 26.97 26.56
C PRO A 21 -26.32 25.72 27.37
N GLY A 22 -26.22 24.56 26.68
CA GLY A 22 -25.26 23.44 26.85
C GLY A 22 -25.18 22.64 28.18
N PRO A 23 -24.48 21.48 28.26
CA PRO A 23 -23.88 20.63 27.22
C PRO A 23 -24.31 19.13 27.29
N ASP A 24 -23.71 18.32 26.43
CA ASP A 24 -23.60 16.85 26.41
C ASP A 24 -24.64 15.95 25.71
N ALA A 25 -24.05 15.00 24.97
CA ALA A 25 -24.59 13.79 24.34
C ALA A 25 -25.28 13.90 22.97
N ALA A 26 -24.49 13.84 21.91
CA ALA A 26 -24.79 13.05 20.70
C ALA A 26 -23.46 12.76 19.96
N VAL A 27 -22.90 11.56 20.11
CA VAL A 27 -23.02 10.47 19.13
C VAL A 27 -22.60 10.93 17.73
N GLY A 28 -21.31 10.73 17.45
CA GLY A 28 -20.68 11.10 16.18
C GLY A 28 -21.04 10.14 15.05
N PRO A 29 -21.20 10.65 13.82
CA PRO A 29 -20.96 9.91 12.60
C PRO A 29 -19.60 10.30 11.99
N GLY A 30 -18.78 9.27 11.75
CA GLY A 30 -17.72 9.17 10.75
C GLY A 30 -16.95 10.43 10.35
N LEU A 31 -15.73 10.56 10.87
CA LEU A 31 -14.72 11.45 10.29
C LEU A 31 -14.39 11.01 8.85
N ARG A 32 -14.89 11.75 7.87
CA ARG A 32 -14.32 11.75 6.52
C ARG A 32 -13.00 12.52 6.55
N ALA A 33 -11.93 11.88 6.09
CA ALA A 33 -10.63 12.51 5.93
C ALA A 33 -10.70 13.62 4.87
N THR A 34 -10.50 14.87 5.30
CA THR A 34 -10.32 16.03 4.41
C THR A 34 -8.87 16.06 3.96
N VAL A 35 -8.62 15.80 2.67
CA VAL A 35 -7.34 16.04 2.03
C VAL A 35 -7.25 17.54 1.70
N ILE A 36 -6.27 18.23 2.30
CA ILE A 36 -5.93 19.60 1.94
C ILE A 36 -5.00 19.52 0.73
N ALA A 37 -5.52 19.83 -0.46
CA ALA A 37 -4.73 20.09 -1.65
C ALA A 37 -4.25 21.56 -1.64
N PRO A 38 -2.98 21.86 -1.95
CA PRO A 38 -2.54 23.25 -2.09
C PRO A 38 -3.01 23.83 -3.43
N GLY A 39 -3.92 24.81 -3.32
CA GLY A 39 -4.10 26.01 -4.14
C GLY A 39 -3.73 25.96 -5.63
N GLY A 40 -4.77 25.89 -6.47
CA GLY A 40 -4.73 26.43 -7.84
C GLY A 40 -5.28 27.85 -7.87
N VAL A 41 -4.66 28.71 -8.68
CA VAL A 41 -5.30 29.91 -9.24
C VAL A 41 -4.94 30.00 -10.74
N PRO A 42 -5.86 30.50 -11.59
CA PRO A 42 -5.88 30.17 -13.01
C PRO A 42 -5.34 31.31 -13.91
N ALA A 43 -4.91 30.98 -15.12
CA ALA A 43 -5.40 31.58 -16.37
C ALA A 43 -4.59 31.12 -17.61
N THR A 44 -5.36 30.71 -18.61
CA THR A 44 -5.09 30.48 -20.04
C THR A 44 -4.11 31.43 -20.74
N VAL A 45 -3.22 30.89 -21.60
CA VAL A 45 -2.98 31.39 -22.98
C VAL A 45 -2.64 30.21 -23.91
N GLN A 46 -3.27 30.22 -25.10
CA GLN A 46 -3.09 29.31 -26.23
C GLN A 46 -1.74 29.49 -26.94
N GLY A 47 -1.20 28.37 -27.43
CA GLY A 47 -0.59 28.23 -28.77
C GLY A 47 0.78 28.84 -29.05
N ALA A 48 1.82 27.98 -29.20
CA ALA A 48 2.61 27.86 -30.44
C ALA A 48 3.80 26.89 -30.30
N SER A 49 3.84 25.95 -31.24
CA SER A 49 5.02 25.43 -31.97
C SER A 49 6.17 24.71 -31.24
N ARG A 50 6.17 23.40 -31.45
CA ARG A 50 7.25 22.41 -31.27
C ARG A 50 8.37 22.60 -32.32
N PRO A 51 9.66 22.51 -31.94
CA PRO A 51 10.72 22.12 -32.86
C PRO A 51 11.11 20.65 -32.68
N ALA A 52 11.43 20.01 -33.81
CA ALA A 52 11.83 18.62 -33.94
C ALA A 52 13.26 18.35 -33.42
N PRO A 53 13.60 17.10 -33.06
CA PRO A 53 14.97 16.73 -32.74
C PRO A 53 15.80 16.49 -34.01
N THR A 54 16.98 17.10 -34.08
CA THR A 54 17.97 16.87 -35.13
C THR A 54 18.67 15.53 -34.90
N THR A 55 18.51 14.61 -35.85
CA THR A 55 19.26 13.36 -35.97
C THR A 55 20.65 13.65 -36.56
N VAL A 56 21.73 13.25 -35.88
CA VAL A 56 23.07 13.21 -36.46
C VAL A 56 23.45 11.74 -36.66
N ALA A 57 23.65 11.36 -37.93
CA ALA A 57 24.14 10.07 -38.37
C ALA A 57 25.69 10.01 -38.32
N PRO A 58 26.30 8.82 -38.21
CA PRO A 58 27.74 8.64 -37.99
C PRO A 58 28.52 8.54 -39.31
N GLN A 59 29.81 8.90 -39.28
CA GLN A 59 30.76 8.49 -40.32
C GLN A 59 31.96 7.71 -39.73
N PRO A 60 32.46 6.69 -40.46
CA PRO A 60 33.46 5.72 -39.98
C PRO A 60 34.87 5.98 -40.54
N GLY A 61 35.92 5.53 -39.83
CA GLY A 61 37.31 5.58 -40.30
C GLY A 61 38.33 4.98 -39.31
N VAL A 62 38.57 3.67 -39.46
CA VAL A 62 39.39 2.72 -38.67
C VAL A 62 40.92 2.96 -38.85
N ALA A 63 41.70 3.20 -37.77
CA ALA A 63 42.70 2.32 -37.07
C ALA A 63 44.13 2.28 -37.72
N PRO A 64 45.26 1.80 -37.10
CA PRO A 64 45.31 0.76 -36.06
C PRO A 64 46.49 0.71 -35.02
N ILE A 65 46.32 -0.22 -34.05
CA ILE A 65 47.29 -1.03 -33.25
C ILE A 65 48.18 -0.36 -32.18
N ALA A 66 47.92 -0.72 -30.91
CA ALA A 66 48.82 -1.58 -30.10
C ALA A 66 48.13 -2.05 -28.80
N LEU A 67 48.01 -3.37 -28.62
CA LEU A 67 47.93 -4.07 -27.31
C LEU A 67 49.30 -4.76 -27.10
N PRO A 68 49.78 -5.09 -25.86
CA PRO A 68 48.96 -5.68 -24.79
C PRO A 68 49.37 -5.40 -23.31
N SER A 69 48.53 -5.91 -22.41
CA SER A 69 48.84 -6.53 -21.10
C SER A 69 48.77 -5.73 -19.77
N ALA A 70 48.09 -6.41 -18.82
CA ALA A 70 48.16 -6.39 -17.35
C ALA A 70 47.32 -5.38 -16.53
N SER A 71 46.29 -5.89 -15.84
CA SER A 71 45.67 -5.34 -14.61
C SER A 71 46.67 -5.36 -13.42
N PRO A 72 46.36 -4.85 -12.20
CA PRO A 72 45.22 -4.05 -11.72
C PRO A 72 45.68 -2.75 -10.99
N GLY A 73 44.90 -1.67 -11.04
CA GLY A 73 45.27 -0.46 -10.30
C GLY A 73 44.08 0.47 -10.11
N ALA A 74 43.64 0.59 -8.86
CA ALA A 74 42.64 1.57 -8.42
C ALA A 74 43.00 2.97 -8.92
N GLN A 75 42.21 3.52 -9.84
CA GLN A 75 42.33 4.91 -10.23
C GLN A 75 41.66 5.79 -9.17
N LYS A 76 42.46 6.15 -8.16
CA LYS A 76 42.23 7.35 -7.35
C LYS A 76 42.23 8.56 -8.30
N ALA A 77 41.14 9.34 -8.27
CA ALA A 77 41.12 10.66 -8.90
C ALA A 77 42.29 11.51 -8.36
N PRO A 78 42.98 12.28 -9.22
CA PRO A 78 44.13 13.07 -8.78
C PRO A 78 43.67 14.20 -7.85
N PRO A 79 44.46 14.55 -6.82
CA PRO A 79 44.14 15.67 -5.94
C PRO A 79 44.29 16.98 -6.72
N SER A 80 43.20 17.73 -6.83
CA SER A 80 43.28 19.15 -7.24
C SER A 80 43.88 19.91 -6.06
N VAL A 81 45.17 20.20 -6.14
CA VAL A 81 45.92 20.98 -5.14
C VAL A 81 45.81 22.45 -5.52
N VAL A 82 44.85 23.15 -4.89
CA VAL A 82 44.88 24.61 -4.79
C VAL A 82 45.61 24.98 -3.49
N PRO A 83 46.72 25.74 -3.53
CA PRO A 83 47.40 26.16 -2.31
C PRO A 83 46.51 27.07 -1.45
N GLY A 84 46.38 26.74 -0.16
CA GLY A 84 46.07 27.75 0.87
C GLY A 84 45.01 27.43 1.92
N THR A 85 44.09 26.48 1.72
CA THR A 85 43.15 26.08 2.79
C THR A 85 42.79 24.61 2.67
N ILE A 86 43.17 23.79 3.66
CA ILE A 86 42.64 22.44 3.81
C ILE A 86 41.14 22.59 4.11
N ARG A 87 40.29 22.31 3.13
CA ARG A 87 38.85 22.26 3.32
C ARG A 87 38.51 21.00 4.09
N ARG A 88 38.46 21.10 5.42
CA ARG A 88 38.05 20.01 6.29
C ARG A 88 36.53 20.05 6.46
N GLY A 89 35.90 18.88 6.43
CA GLY A 89 34.50 18.76 6.86
C GLY A 89 34.36 18.99 8.36
N VAL A 90 33.13 18.91 8.85
CA VAL A 90 32.84 19.13 10.27
C VAL A 90 33.55 18.07 11.12
N GLU A 91 34.42 18.51 12.02
CA GLU A 91 35.02 17.64 13.03
C GLU A 91 34.00 17.42 14.15
N VAL A 92 33.39 16.24 14.18
CA VAL A 92 32.46 15.84 15.23
C VAL A 92 32.69 14.37 15.59
N SER A 93 32.70 14.10 16.89
CA SER A 93 32.86 12.75 17.42
C SER A 93 31.50 12.08 17.65
N LEU A 94 31.44 10.74 17.57
CA LEU A 94 30.21 10.01 17.88
C LEU A 94 29.72 10.25 19.33
N PRO A 95 30.58 10.28 20.37
CA PRO A 95 30.15 10.59 21.73
C PRO A 95 29.50 11.97 21.86
N GLU A 96 29.99 12.96 21.13
CA GLU A 96 29.41 14.31 21.09
C GLU A 96 28.02 14.31 20.45
N LEU A 97 27.83 13.60 19.33
CA LEU A 97 26.51 13.43 18.72
C LEU A 97 25.54 12.68 19.65
N VAL A 98 26.00 11.66 20.38
CA VAL A 98 25.18 10.94 21.36
C VAL A 98 24.74 11.86 22.50
N GLN A 99 25.63 12.71 23.01
CA GLN A 99 25.27 13.69 24.04
C GLN A 99 24.24 14.71 23.51
N ARG A 100 24.37 15.13 22.26
CA ARG A 100 23.47 16.12 21.64
C ARG A 100 22.10 15.52 21.30
N PHE A 101 22.07 14.27 20.83
CA PHE A 101 20.87 13.59 20.37
C PHE A 101 20.70 12.23 21.07
N PRO A 102 20.39 12.21 22.37
CA PRO A 102 20.40 10.98 23.17
C PRO A 102 19.30 9.98 22.80
N ALA A 103 18.22 10.45 22.15
CA ALA A 103 17.10 9.61 21.71
C ALA A 103 17.26 9.07 20.27
N ALA A 104 18.32 9.45 19.56
CA ALA A 104 18.53 9.06 18.17
C ALA A 104 19.02 7.61 18.04
N MET A 105 18.66 6.97 16.93
CA MET A 105 19.13 5.61 16.65
C MET A 105 20.67 5.59 16.45
N PRO A 106 21.40 4.58 17.01
CA PRO A 106 22.86 4.50 16.88
C PRO A 106 23.35 4.49 15.43
N GLU A 107 22.64 3.80 14.55
CA GLU A 107 22.95 3.74 13.12
C GLU A 107 22.76 5.11 12.43
N ALA A 108 21.71 5.85 12.82
CA ALA A 108 21.45 7.19 12.32
C ALA A 108 22.55 8.17 12.78
N LEU A 109 23.02 8.05 14.03
CA LEU A 109 24.13 8.85 14.55
C LEU A 109 25.44 8.61 13.79
N GLN A 110 25.76 7.34 13.51
CA GLN A 110 26.95 6.99 12.71
C GLN A 110 26.86 7.50 11.27
N GLN A 111 25.66 7.49 10.68
CA GLN A 111 25.43 8.06 9.35
C GLN A 111 25.49 9.59 9.38
N ALA A 112 24.93 10.24 10.40
CA ALA A 112 24.98 11.68 10.59
C ALA A 112 26.44 12.15 10.74
N GLN A 113 27.25 11.43 11.53
CA GLN A 113 28.68 11.72 11.66
C GLN A 113 29.39 11.71 10.30
N ARG A 114 29.15 10.68 9.47
CA ARG A 114 29.73 10.58 8.13
C ARG A 114 29.28 11.72 7.22
N LEU A 115 27.99 12.09 7.27
CA LEU A 115 27.45 13.23 6.51
C LEU A 115 28.11 14.56 6.93
N LEU A 116 28.27 14.79 8.24
CA LEU A 116 28.90 15.98 8.79
C LEU A 116 30.37 16.07 8.39
N GLN A 117 31.13 14.98 8.50
CA GLN A 117 32.54 14.90 8.08
C GLN A 117 32.74 15.06 6.57
N ALA A 118 31.74 14.71 5.76
CA ALA A 118 31.76 14.92 4.31
C ALA A 118 31.34 16.36 3.92
N THR A 119 30.72 17.11 4.82
CA THR A 119 30.15 18.43 4.52
C THR A 119 31.14 19.54 4.87
N ILE A 120 31.50 20.36 3.88
CA ILE A 120 32.31 21.56 4.07
C ILE A 120 31.35 22.76 4.22
N VAL A 121 31.14 23.22 5.46
CA VAL A 121 30.18 24.28 5.83
C VAL A 121 30.41 25.56 5.03
N ASN A 122 31.66 25.93 4.79
CA ASN A 122 32.02 27.15 4.05
C ASN A 122 31.58 27.14 2.57
N THR A 123 31.38 25.96 2.00
CA THR A 123 30.93 25.81 0.60
C THR A 123 29.44 25.48 0.48
N LEU A 124 28.75 25.25 1.60
CA LEU A 124 27.33 24.95 1.62
C LEU A 124 26.54 26.20 1.21
N SER A 125 25.94 26.16 0.01
CA SER A 125 25.11 27.25 -0.48
C SER A 125 23.72 27.24 0.16
N ALA A 126 23.01 28.38 0.12
CA ALA A 126 21.61 28.45 0.57
C ALA A 126 20.70 27.51 -0.19
N THR A 127 20.92 27.32 -1.50
CA THR A 127 20.17 26.34 -2.30
C THR A 127 20.44 24.91 -1.86
N GLN A 128 21.69 24.56 -1.54
CA GLN A 128 22.03 23.23 -1.03
C GLN A 128 21.44 22.97 0.35
N ALA A 129 21.48 23.97 1.25
CA ALA A 129 20.81 23.93 2.55
C ALA A 129 19.29 23.72 2.40
N ALA A 130 18.64 24.45 1.50
CA ALA A 130 17.20 24.34 1.23
C ALA A 130 16.81 22.99 0.59
N ARG A 131 17.71 22.35 -0.15
CA ARG A 131 17.49 21.03 -0.77
C ARG A 131 18.04 19.87 0.06
N TRP A 132 18.47 20.13 1.29
CA TRP A 132 19.08 19.12 2.13
C TRP A 132 18.14 17.94 2.35
N GLY A 133 18.60 16.74 2.01
CA GLY A 133 17.83 15.50 2.13
C GLY A 133 16.60 15.39 1.22
N GLU A 134 16.47 16.24 0.21
CA GLU A 134 15.36 16.19 -0.75
C GLU A 134 15.30 14.83 -1.48
N GLU A 135 16.45 14.29 -1.89
CA GLU A 135 16.54 12.99 -2.59
C GLU A 135 15.95 11.85 -1.73
N ALA A 136 16.26 11.82 -0.44
CA ALA A 136 15.74 10.79 0.46
C ALA A 136 14.22 10.93 0.64
N GLN A 137 13.70 12.16 0.71
CA GLN A 137 12.25 12.39 0.75
C GLN A 137 11.56 12.04 -0.57
N GLN A 138 12.17 12.35 -1.71
CA GLN A 138 11.67 11.95 -3.02
C GLN A 138 11.63 10.43 -3.16
N ARG A 139 12.65 9.72 -2.66
CA ARG A 139 12.65 8.26 -2.60
C ARG A 139 11.51 7.72 -1.75
N TYR A 140 11.24 8.34 -0.59
CA TYR A 140 10.09 7.97 0.24
C TYR A 140 8.76 8.19 -0.50
N GLY A 141 8.59 9.34 -1.16
CA GLY A 141 7.42 9.64 -1.98
C GLY A 141 7.19 8.57 -3.06
N ALA A 142 8.23 8.20 -3.80
CA ALA A 142 8.15 7.15 -4.82
C ALA A 142 7.75 5.77 -4.24
N LEU A 143 8.23 5.41 -3.05
CA LEU A 143 7.85 4.17 -2.37
C LEU A 143 6.39 4.19 -1.91
N VAL A 144 5.89 5.33 -1.44
CA VAL A 144 4.47 5.50 -1.08
C VAL A 144 3.60 5.40 -2.32
N ASP A 145 3.95 6.08 -3.41
CA ASP A 145 3.22 6.02 -4.67
C ASP A 145 3.18 4.59 -5.23
N ALA A 146 4.31 3.88 -5.22
CA ALA A 146 4.38 2.48 -5.62
C ALA A 146 3.46 1.60 -4.75
N SER A 147 3.46 1.80 -3.42
CA SER A 147 2.57 1.07 -2.52
C SER A 147 1.08 1.35 -2.80
N LEU A 148 0.72 2.58 -3.16
CA LEU A 148 -0.65 2.95 -3.53
C LEU A 148 -1.06 2.36 -4.89
N GLN A 149 -0.14 2.32 -5.85
CA GLN A 149 -0.38 1.68 -7.15
C GLN A 149 -0.66 0.18 -6.98
N ILE A 150 0.05 -0.50 -6.08
CA ILE A 150 -0.18 -1.94 -5.81
C ILE A 150 -1.57 -2.17 -5.19
N THR A 151 -1.99 -1.37 -4.22
CA THR A 151 -3.32 -1.52 -3.60
C THR A 151 -4.46 -1.22 -4.59
N GLN A 152 -4.20 -0.35 -5.57
CA GLN A 152 -5.14 0.00 -6.63
C GLN A 152 -4.99 -0.87 -7.90
N ALA A 153 -4.09 -1.86 -7.90
CA ALA A 153 -3.85 -2.69 -9.06
C ALA A 153 -5.14 -3.41 -9.51
N THR A 154 -5.48 -3.27 -10.79
CA THR A 154 -6.70 -3.83 -11.37
C THR A 154 -6.75 -5.35 -11.21
N THR A 155 -5.61 -6.03 -11.31
CA THR A 155 -5.48 -7.47 -11.07
C THR A 155 -5.86 -7.86 -9.65
N LEU A 156 -5.41 -7.10 -8.65
CA LEU A 156 -5.76 -7.33 -7.24
C LEU A 156 -7.27 -7.17 -7.01
N GLN A 157 -7.83 -6.05 -7.46
CA GLN A 157 -9.25 -5.74 -7.30
C GLN A 157 -10.15 -6.76 -8.03
N THR A 158 -9.75 -7.16 -9.23
CA THR A 158 -10.48 -8.14 -10.03
C THR A 158 -10.42 -9.54 -9.40
N SER A 159 -9.27 -9.94 -8.85
CA SER A 159 -9.11 -11.22 -8.15
C SER A 159 -9.96 -11.27 -6.87
N LEU A 160 -9.98 -10.19 -6.08
CA LEU A 160 -10.86 -10.09 -4.91
C LEU A 160 -12.34 -10.24 -5.29
N ARG A 161 -12.77 -9.58 -6.36
CA ARG A 161 -14.14 -9.69 -6.88
C ARG A 161 -14.45 -11.11 -7.37
N HIS A 162 -13.52 -11.78 -8.04
CA HIS A 162 -13.69 -13.17 -8.48
C HIS A 162 -13.78 -14.14 -7.29
N VAL A 163 -12.96 -13.97 -6.25
CA VAL A 163 -13.06 -14.76 -5.02
C VAL A 163 -14.39 -14.51 -4.31
N ALA A 164 -14.85 -13.27 -4.20
CA ALA A 164 -16.15 -12.94 -3.64
C ALA A 164 -17.31 -13.57 -4.44
N ARG A 165 -17.24 -13.53 -5.77
CA ARG A 165 -18.23 -14.18 -6.64
C ARG A 165 -18.21 -15.70 -6.49
N LEU A 166 -17.03 -16.32 -6.42
CA LEU A 166 -16.86 -17.74 -6.18
C LEU A 166 -17.48 -18.15 -4.84
N HIS A 167 -17.17 -17.40 -3.78
CA HIS A 167 -17.76 -17.62 -2.45
C HIS A 167 -19.29 -17.54 -2.51
N ALA A 168 -19.87 -16.52 -3.15
CA ALA A 168 -21.32 -16.37 -3.27
C ALA A 168 -21.99 -17.55 -4.02
N LEU A 169 -21.37 -18.06 -5.08
CA LEU A 169 -21.87 -19.24 -5.82
C LEU A 169 -21.84 -20.49 -4.94
N LEU A 170 -20.72 -20.73 -4.27
CA LEU A 170 -20.55 -21.89 -3.40
C LEU A 170 -21.47 -21.82 -2.16
N GLN A 171 -21.72 -20.63 -1.63
CA GLN A 171 -22.67 -20.42 -0.55
C GLN A 171 -24.10 -20.79 -0.98
N GLY A 172 -24.53 -20.32 -2.15
CA GLY A 172 -25.85 -20.66 -2.70
C GLY A 172 -26.02 -22.17 -2.93
N ILE A 173 -24.94 -22.87 -3.32
CA ILE A 173 -24.94 -24.34 -3.38
C ILE A 173 -25.07 -24.92 -1.97
N ALA A 174 -24.23 -24.49 -1.02
CA ALA A 174 -24.24 -25.01 0.36
C ALA A 174 -25.61 -24.87 1.03
N ASP A 175 -26.28 -23.73 0.84
CA ASP A 175 -27.60 -23.48 1.41
C ASP A 175 -28.65 -24.48 0.91
N GLU A 176 -28.60 -24.86 -0.38
CA GLU A 176 -29.49 -25.89 -0.95
C GLU A 176 -29.13 -27.31 -0.49
N TRP A 177 -27.86 -27.60 -0.20
CA TRP A 177 -27.45 -28.90 0.37
C TRP A 177 -27.89 -29.08 1.83
N LEU A 178 -28.03 -27.97 2.58
CA LEU A 178 -28.42 -27.95 4.00
C LEU A 178 -29.92 -27.75 4.22
N ALA A 179 -30.65 -27.32 3.20
CA ALA A 179 -32.09 -27.14 3.27
C ALA A 179 -32.79 -28.46 3.66
N PRO A 180 -33.71 -28.46 4.64
CA PRO A 180 -34.45 -29.65 5.00
C PRO A 180 -35.23 -30.16 3.78
N ALA A 181 -35.22 -31.48 3.57
CA ALA A 181 -35.96 -32.12 2.48
C ALA A 181 -37.40 -31.60 2.49
N LYS A 182 -37.80 -30.89 1.42
CA LYS A 182 -39.08 -30.20 1.36
C LYS A 182 -40.20 -31.21 1.60
N SER A 183 -41.06 -30.90 2.57
CA SER A 183 -42.26 -31.66 2.90
C SER A 183 -43.05 -31.98 1.61
N PRO A 184 -43.60 -33.20 1.45
CA PRO A 184 -44.25 -33.66 0.22
C PRO A 184 -45.52 -32.88 -0.18
N LEU A 185 -45.85 -31.78 0.50
CA LEU A 185 -46.97 -30.89 0.21
C LEU A 185 -46.57 -29.63 -0.60
N LEU A 186 -45.28 -29.44 -0.93
CA LEU A 186 -44.74 -28.28 -1.66
C LEU A 186 -44.03 -28.70 -2.97
N PHE A 187 -44.61 -29.63 -3.71
CA PHE A 187 -44.11 -30.23 -4.97
C PHE A 187 -43.99 -29.28 -6.19
N TRP A 188 -44.44 -28.03 -6.07
CA TRP A 188 -44.55 -27.07 -7.18
C TRP A 188 -43.40 -26.08 -7.27
N LYS A 189 -42.46 -26.09 -6.30
CA LYS A 189 -41.17 -25.41 -6.42
C LYS A 189 -40.06 -26.44 -6.59
N SER A 190 -39.97 -27.00 -7.79
CA SER A 190 -38.83 -27.80 -8.23
C SER A 190 -37.60 -26.90 -8.28
N SER A 191 -36.95 -26.67 -7.12
CA SER A 191 -35.57 -26.21 -7.13
C SER A 191 -34.76 -27.35 -7.73
N ALA A 192 -33.98 -27.05 -8.78
CA ALA A 192 -32.98 -27.97 -9.28
C ALA A 192 -32.19 -28.49 -8.08
N GLY A 193 -32.18 -29.80 -7.84
CA GLY A 193 -31.53 -30.36 -6.65
C GLY A 193 -30.07 -29.91 -6.54
N PRO A 194 -29.44 -30.04 -5.36
CA PRO A 194 -28.09 -29.53 -5.10
C PRO A 194 -27.04 -29.89 -6.16
N ALA A 195 -27.11 -31.11 -6.70
CA ALA A 195 -26.24 -31.57 -7.80
C ALA A 195 -26.55 -30.88 -9.15
N ALA A 196 -27.81 -30.58 -9.43
CA ALA A 196 -28.23 -29.88 -10.64
C ALA A 196 -27.86 -28.38 -10.58
N LEU A 197 -27.92 -27.75 -9.40
CA LEU A 197 -27.43 -26.37 -9.22
C LEU A 197 -25.90 -26.29 -9.36
N LEU A 198 -25.18 -27.28 -8.86
CA LEU A 198 -23.74 -27.42 -9.12
C LEU A 198 -23.47 -27.61 -10.63
N GLN A 199 -24.18 -28.51 -11.31
CA GLN A 199 -24.03 -28.71 -12.76
C GLN A 199 -24.31 -27.42 -13.55
N ALA A 200 -25.37 -26.69 -13.20
CA ALA A 200 -25.71 -25.43 -13.84
C ALA A 200 -24.64 -24.33 -13.64
N SER A 201 -23.89 -24.38 -12.53
CA SER A 201 -22.82 -23.43 -12.21
C SER A 201 -21.41 -23.88 -12.62
N GLN A 202 -21.24 -25.09 -13.16
CA GLN A 202 -19.91 -25.62 -13.53
C GLN A 202 -19.15 -24.72 -14.51
N GLY A 203 -19.84 -24.16 -15.50
CA GLY A 203 -19.21 -23.25 -16.48
C GLY A 203 -18.66 -21.98 -15.82
N GLU A 204 -19.43 -21.37 -14.92
CA GLU A 204 -19.01 -20.18 -14.18
C GLU A 204 -17.89 -20.49 -13.19
N LEU A 205 -17.97 -21.61 -12.46
CA LEU A 205 -16.91 -22.08 -11.56
C LEU A 205 -15.60 -22.32 -12.31
N ALA A 206 -15.65 -22.97 -13.47
CA ALA A 206 -14.48 -23.22 -14.31
C ALA A 206 -13.87 -21.91 -14.81
N GLN A 207 -14.69 -20.95 -15.25
CA GLN A 207 -14.23 -19.64 -15.71
C GLN A 207 -13.58 -18.84 -14.58
N LEU A 208 -14.20 -18.77 -13.40
CA LEU A 208 -13.63 -18.08 -12.23
C LEU A 208 -12.30 -18.71 -11.80
N ARG A 209 -12.23 -20.04 -11.77
CA ARG A 209 -11.00 -20.77 -11.46
C ARG A 209 -9.90 -20.46 -12.45
N GLN A 210 -10.22 -20.43 -13.74
CA GLN A 210 -9.26 -20.10 -14.79
C GLN A 210 -8.74 -18.67 -14.65
N HIS A 211 -9.62 -17.68 -14.50
CA HIS A 211 -9.19 -16.28 -14.31
C HIS A 211 -8.32 -16.11 -13.06
N LEU A 212 -8.63 -16.80 -11.96
CA LEU A 212 -7.83 -16.76 -10.74
C LEU A 212 -6.48 -17.46 -10.88
N ALA A 213 -6.41 -18.55 -11.66
CA ALA A 213 -5.14 -19.20 -12.00
C ALA A 213 -4.25 -18.28 -12.86
N GLU A 214 -4.84 -17.63 -13.86
CA GLU A 214 -4.14 -16.71 -14.77
C GLU A 214 -3.64 -15.45 -14.06
N ALA A 215 -4.39 -14.94 -13.07
CA ALA A 215 -4.01 -13.78 -12.27
C ALA A 215 -2.86 -14.06 -11.27
N LEU A 216 -2.62 -15.32 -10.93
CA LEU A 216 -1.74 -15.74 -9.84
C LEU A 216 -0.28 -15.27 -9.99
N PRO A 217 0.36 -15.39 -11.17
CA PRO A 217 1.72 -14.87 -11.35
C PRO A 217 1.82 -13.36 -11.13
N ALA A 218 0.81 -12.61 -11.60
CA ALA A 218 0.76 -11.16 -11.40
C ALA A 218 0.55 -10.80 -9.92
N LEU A 219 -0.30 -11.52 -9.19
CA LEU A 219 -0.44 -11.34 -7.74
C LEU A 219 0.87 -11.60 -6.98
N ARG A 220 1.64 -12.63 -7.39
CA ARG A 220 2.98 -12.90 -6.82
C ARG A 220 4.00 -11.80 -7.15
N SER A 221 3.92 -11.18 -8.32
CA SER A 221 4.74 -9.99 -8.63
C SER A 221 4.43 -8.84 -7.68
N LEU A 222 3.15 -8.53 -7.50
CA LEU A 222 2.69 -7.48 -6.56
C LEU A 222 3.14 -7.78 -5.13
N GLN A 223 3.16 -9.05 -4.72
CA GLN A 223 3.64 -9.48 -3.41
C GLN A 223 5.14 -9.20 -3.26
N ALA A 224 5.95 -9.58 -4.24
CA ALA A 224 7.39 -9.33 -4.25
C ALA A 224 7.70 -7.82 -4.24
N GLU A 225 6.95 -7.03 -5.00
CA GLU A 225 7.08 -5.57 -5.03
C GLU A 225 6.75 -4.94 -3.66
N LEU A 226 5.66 -5.36 -3.02
CA LEU A 226 5.30 -4.91 -1.66
C LEU A 226 6.36 -5.28 -0.61
N GLN A 227 6.96 -6.46 -0.72
CA GLN A 227 8.07 -6.90 0.15
C GLN A 227 9.33 -6.06 -0.10
N GLY A 228 9.64 -5.80 -1.37
CA GLY A 228 10.74 -4.91 -1.78
C GLY A 228 10.59 -3.51 -1.17
N ILE A 229 9.40 -2.90 -1.29
CA ILE A 229 9.09 -1.61 -0.66
C ILE A 229 9.33 -1.65 0.86
N GLY A 230 8.84 -2.70 1.53
CA GLY A 230 9.05 -2.88 2.97
C GLY A 230 10.53 -2.95 3.35
N SER A 231 11.33 -3.67 2.58
CA SER A 231 12.78 -3.80 2.81
C SER A 231 13.56 -2.51 2.61
N GLU A 232 13.08 -1.61 1.74
CA GLU A 232 13.72 -0.32 1.48
C GLU A 232 13.38 0.76 2.52
N LEU A 233 12.20 0.69 3.13
CA LEU A 233 11.72 1.73 4.05
C LEU A 233 12.54 1.82 5.34
N ALA A 234 13.00 0.69 5.89
CA ALA A 234 13.82 0.68 7.10
C ALA A 234 15.18 1.40 6.93
N PRO A 235 16.05 1.05 5.96
CA PRO A 235 17.29 1.78 5.74
C PRO A 235 17.06 3.23 5.28
N LEU A 236 15.93 3.52 4.61
CA LEU A 236 15.57 4.89 4.24
C LEU A 236 15.21 5.74 5.47
N ALA A 237 14.50 5.19 6.46
CA ALA A 237 14.19 5.87 7.71
C ALA A 237 15.48 6.28 8.46
N VAL A 238 16.44 5.36 8.56
CA VAL A 238 17.76 5.64 9.18
C VAL A 238 18.48 6.77 8.43
N ARG A 239 18.45 6.76 7.09
CA ARG A 239 19.07 7.82 6.27
C ARG A 239 18.40 9.18 6.47
N LEU A 240 17.06 9.21 6.52
CA LEU A 240 16.29 10.44 6.75
C LEU A 240 16.54 11.01 8.15
N GLU A 241 16.59 10.15 9.17
CA GLU A 241 16.93 10.54 10.54
C GLU A 241 18.35 11.10 10.59
N ALA A 242 19.33 10.42 10.00
CA ALA A 242 20.71 10.89 9.92
C ALA A 242 20.83 12.28 9.25
N GLN A 243 20.10 12.49 8.14
CA GLN A 243 20.05 13.78 7.46
C GLN A 243 19.37 14.87 8.30
N SER A 244 18.33 14.52 9.07
CA SER A 244 17.67 15.43 10.01
C SER A 244 18.62 15.88 11.12
N LEU A 245 19.32 14.93 11.77
CA LEU A 245 20.29 15.20 12.82
C LEU A 245 21.46 16.05 12.31
N ALA A 246 22.00 15.71 11.13
CA ALA A 246 23.07 16.48 10.51
C ALA A 246 22.62 17.90 10.15
N ALA A 247 21.41 18.09 9.63
CA ALA A 247 20.88 19.42 9.34
C ALA A 247 20.71 20.27 10.61
N HIS A 248 20.22 19.66 11.70
CA HIS A 248 20.09 20.34 12.99
C HIS A 248 21.46 20.79 13.52
N TYR A 249 22.46 19.90 13.49
CA TYR A 249 23.82 20.21 13.91
C TYR A 249 24.47 21.31 13.07
N LEU A 250 24.31 21.25 11.74
CA LEU A 250 24.84 22.27 10.83
C LEU A 250 24.18 23.63 11.02
N ALA A 251 22.89 23.66 11.35
CA ALA A 251 22.19 24.90 11.64
C ALA A 251 22.75 25.56 12.92
N ASP A 252 22.98 24.79 13.98
CA ASP A 252 23.59 25.27 15.23
C ASP A 252 24.98 25.89 14.98
N LEU A 253 25.79 25.28 14.11
CA LEU A 253 27.10 25.81 13.74
C LEU A 253 27.03 27.15 12.97
N LEU A 254 25.93 27.40 12.25
CA LEU A 254 25.72 28.58 11.43
C LEU A 254 24.99 29.71 12.17
N ASP A 255 24.42 29.43 13.35
CA ASP A 255 23.54 30.35 14.11
C ASP A 255 24.27 31.55 14.76
N SER A 256 25.55 31.76 14.44
CA SER A 256 26.33 32.92 14.87
C SER A 256 25.85 34.29 14.33
N GLY A 257 24.79 34.33 13.50
CA GLY A 257 24.13 35.57 13.10
C GLY A 257 23.22 35.39 11.88
N ALA A 258 21.89 35.34 12.10
CA ALA A 258 20.81 35.43 11.09
C ALA A 258 21.08 34.77 9.72
N ASP A 259 21.82 33.67 9.67
CA ASP A 259 22.20 33.05 8.39
C ASP A 259 20.96 32.38 7.78
N PRO A 260 20.56 32.75 6.54
CA PRO A 260 19.42 32.11 5.89
C PRO A 260 19.62 30.60 5.69
N ARG A 261 20.87 30.11 5.67
CA ARG A 261 21.20 28.68 5.60
C ARG A 261 20.80 27.94 6.87
N ALA A 262 21.02 28.53 8.04
CA ALA A 262 20.64 27.93 9.32
C ALA A 262 19.12 27.71 9.39
N HIS A 263 18.36 28.74 9.00
CA HIS A 263 16.90 28.65 8.92
C HIS A 263 16.42 27.58 7.93
N ALA A 264 17.00 27.54 6.74
CA ALA A 264 16.67 26.52 5.74
C ALA A 264 16.97 25.10 6.26
N LEU A 265 18.13 24.89 6.89
CA LEU A 265 18.50 23.59 7.48
C LEU A 265 17.56 23.17 8.61
N LEU A 266 17.13 24.07 9.49
CA LEU A 266 16.15 23.75 10.53
C LEU A 266 14.77 23.35 9.95
N GLN A 267 14.32 24.06 8.91
CA GLN A 267 13.10 23.67 8.19
C GLN A 267 13.23 22.28 7.55
N ARG A 268 14.40 21.98 6.98
CA ARG A 268 14.67 20.64 6.43
C ARG A 268 14.77 19.57 7.50
N ALA A 269 15.42 19.86 8.64
CA ALA A 269 15.52 18.93 9.76
C ALA A 269 14.13 18.49 10.26
N SER A 270 13.21 19.45 10.44
CA SER A 270 11.84 19.15 10.89
C SER A 270 11.04 18.36 9.83
N ALA A 271 11.12 18.73 8.56
CA ALA A 271 10.44 18.00 7.48
C ALA A 271 10.95 16.55 7.35
N LEU A 272 12.27 16.34 7.48
CA LEU A 272 12.88 15.01 7.45
C LEU A 272 12.44 14.17 8.65
N ALA A 273 12.44 14.74 9.86
CA ALA A 273 11.96 14.07 11.07
C ALA A 273 10.47 13.68 10.97
N GLN A 274 9.62 14.55 10.43
CA GLN A 274 8.22 14.21 10.14
C GLN A 274 8.10 13.04 9.16
N THR A 275 8.95 13.01 8.12
CA THR A 275 8.98 11.89 7.17
C THR A 275 9.34 10.57 7.85
N VAL A 276 10.29 10.58 8.78
CA VAL A 276 10.65 9.40 9.60
C VAL A 276 9.43 8.94 10.42
N LEU A 277 8.69 9.85 11.04
CA LEU A 277 7.46 9.50 11.77
C LEU A 277 6.39 8.91 10.85
N HIS A 278 6.23 9.42 9.63
CA HIS A 278 5.32 8.84 8.64
C HIS A 278 5.73 7.42 8.23
N ILE A 279 7.02 7.15 8.07
CA ILE A 279 7.51 5.80 7.79
C ILE A 279 7.11 4.85 8.94
N HIS A 280 7.38 5.23 10.18
CA HIS A 280 7.04 4.40 11.34
C HIS A 280 5.52 4.22 11.52
N GLY A 281 4.74 5.31 11.41
CA GLY A 281 3.29 5.28 11.55
C GLY A 281 2.59 4.48 10.45
N GLY A 282 3.14 4.46 9.23
CA GLY A 282 2.57 3.71 8.11
C GLY A 282 2.86 2.20 8.12
N LEU A 283 3.62 1.70 9.08
CA LEU A 283 4.07 0.29 9.10
C LEU A 283 2.89 -0.69 9.17
N GLN A 284 1.93 -0.44 10.07
CA GLN A 284 0.78 -1.33 10.28
C GLN A 284 -0.11 -1.43 9.04
N LEU A 285 -0.37 -0.31 8.37
CA LEU A 285 -1.19 -0.29 7.15
C LEU A 285 -0.55 -1.14 6.06
N ARG A 286 0.77 -1.01 5.87
CA ARG A 286 1.51 -1.80 4.86
C ARG A 286 1.60 -3.27 5.22
N GLN A 287 1.79 -3.60 6.50
CA GLN A 287 1.73 -4.98 6.98
C GLN A 287 0.34 -5.58 6.70
N GLY A 288 -0.75 -4.83 6.97
CA GLY A 288 -2.11 -5.28 6.65
C GLY A 288 -2.30 -5.55 5.15
N SER A 289 -1.80 -4.66 4.28
CA SER A 289 -1.84 -4.87 2.82
C SER A 289 -1.06 -6.12 2.38
N GLN A 290 0.13 -6.36 2.95
CA GLN A 290 0.92 -7.57 2.69
C GLN A 290 0.16 -8.83 3.12
N HIS A 291 -0.33 -8.88 4.36
CA HIS A 291 -1.09 -10.03 4.86
C HIS A 291 -2.36 -10.30 4.05
N SER A 292 -3.06 -9.25 3.60
CA SER A 292 -4.24 -9.38 2.75
C SER A 292 -3.90 -10.02 1.40
N LEU A 293 -2.83 -9.56 0.75
CA LEU A 293 -2.37 -10.11 -0.52
C LEU A 293 -1.87 -11.55 -0.36
N ASP A 294 -1.08 -11.83 0.68
CA ASP A 294 -0.62 -13.18 1.01
C ASP A 294 -1.81 -14.11 1.22
N GLY A 295 -2.78 -13.68 2.02
CA GLY A 295 -4.01 -14.42 2.27
C GLY A 295 -4.79 -14.71 0.98
N LEU A 296 -4.92 -13.72 0.08
CA LEU A 296 -5.57 -13.91 -1.21
C LEU A 296 -4.85 -14.96 -2.06
N ILE A 297 -3.51 -14.88 -2.14
CA ILE A 297 -2.69 -15.81 -2.92
C ILE A 297 -2.86 -17.25 -2.39
N HIS A 298 -2.81 -17.45 -1.07
CA HIS A 298 -3.01 -18.77 -0.46
C HIS A 298 -4.41 -19.32 -0.74
N ARG A 299 -5.45 -18.50 -0.60
CA ARG A 299 -6.84 -18.92 -0.90
C ARG A 299 -7.00 -19.36 -2.35
N ILE A 300 -6.39 -18.66 -3.29
CA ILE A 300 -6.43 -19.05 -4.69
C ILE A 300 -5.71 -20.40 -4.87
N GLN A 301 -4.48 -20.55 -4.38
CA GLN A 301 -3.69 -21.76 -4.56
C GLN A 301 -4.34 -22.98 -3.89
N ASP A 302 -4.59 -22.90 -2.59
CA ASP A 302 -4.97 -24.05 -1.78
C ASP A 302 -6.46 -24.35 -1.92
N THR A 303 -7.30 -23.31 -1.92
CA THR A 303 -8.75 -23.52 -1.93
C THR A 303 -9.32 -23.58 -3.33
N VAL A 304 -8.99 -22.61 -4.20
CA VAL A 304 -9.60 -22.52 -5.54
C VAL A 304 -8.99 -23.50 -6.53
N LEU A 305 -7.67 -23.68 -6.50
CA LEU A 305 -6.97 -24.51 -7.49
C LEU A 305 -6.79 -25.96 -7.04
N MET A 306 -6.71 -26.25 -5.74
CA MET A 306 -6.56 -27.61 -5.23
C MET A 306 -7.84 -28.19 -4.61
N ALA A 307 -8.38 -27.56 -3.57
CA ALA A 307 -9.44 -28.17 -2.77
C ALA A 307 -10.82 -28.17 -3.46
N LEU A 308 -11.16 -27.09 -4.17
CA LEU A 308 -12.43 -26.97 -4.88
C LEU A 308 -12.57 -28.03 -6.00
N PRO A 309 -11.60 -28.22 -6.91
CA PRO A 309 -11.68 -29.26 -7.93
C PRO A 309 -11.86 -30.67 -7.33
N ALA A 310 -11.06 -30.99 -6.30
CA ALA A 310 -11.16 -32.28 -5.60
C ALA A 310 -12.55 -32.51 -4.98
N TRP A 311 -13.15 -31.47 -4.40
CA TRP A 311 -14.52 -31.53 -3.90
C TRP A 311 -15.54 -31.73 -5.03
N THR A 312 -15.41 -30.99 -6.15
CA THR A 312 -16.34 -31.13 -7.29
C THR A 312 -16.28 -32.52 -7.91
N GLU A 313 -15.08 -33.12 -8.01
CA GLU A 313 -14.90 -34.48 -8.50
C GLU A 313 -15.54 -35.50 -7.56
N LYS A 314 -15.35 -35.34 -6.24
CA LYS A 314 -15.99 -36.19 -5.24
C LYS A 314 -17.53 -36.14 -5.33
N VAL A 315 -18.11 -34.96 -5.55
CA VAL A 315 -19.56 -34.81 -5.77
C VAL A 315 -19.99 -35.49 -7.07
N ALA A 316 -19.22 -35.35 -8.15
CA ALA A 316 -19.51 -35.97 -9.44
C ALA A 316 -19.52 -37.51 -9.33
N LEU A 317 -18.50 -38.10 -8.69
CA LEU A 317 -18.43 -39.55 -8.46
C LEU A 317 -19.57 -40.06 -7.57
N ALA A 318 -19.91 -39.32 -6.51
CA ALA A 318 -21.00 -39.68 -5.60
C ALA A 318 -22.39 -39.64 -6.28
N THR A 319 -22.59 -38.70 -7.21
CA THR A 319 -23.87 -38.52 -7.93
C THR A 319 -23.98 -39.40 -9.18
N GLN A 320 -22.88 -39.87 -9.76
CA GLN A 320 -22.88 -40.79 -10.91
C GLN A 320 -23.31 -42.22 -10.54
N ALA A 321 -22.93 -42.71 -9.36
CA ALA A 321 -23.16 -44.10 -8.98
C ALA A 321 -24.56 -44.39 -8.44
N ARG A 322 -25.20 -43.42 -7.77
CA ARG A 322 -26.52 -43.55 -7.13
C ARG A 322 -27.06 -42.21 -6.65
N GLN A 323 -28.32 -42.20 -6.21
CA GLN A 323 -28.83 -41.11 -5.37
C GLN A 323 -28.12 -41.10 -4.02
N LEU A 324 -27.70 -39.91 -3.56
CA LEU A 324 -26.99 -39.75 -2.30
C LEU A 324 -27.92 -39.99 -1.09
N ASN A 325 -27.42 -40.79 -0.14
CA ASN A 325 -28.00 -40.87 1.20
C ASN A 325 -27.82 -39.52 1.94
N ASP A 326 -28.73 -39.22 2.86
CA ASP A 326 -28.68 -38.05 3.74
C ASP A 326 -27.35 -37.93 4.51
N THR A 327 -26.74 -39.04 4.94
CA THR A 327 -25.40 -39.01 5.59
C THR A 327 -24.31 -38.51 4.64
N GLU A 328 -24.30 -38.99 3.39
CA GLU A 328 -23.33 -38.57 2.37
C GLU A 328 -23.56 -37.12 1.95
N ARG A 329 -24.84 -36.72 1.86
CA ARG A 329 -25.25 -35.35 1.57
C ARG A 329 -24.74 -34.39 2.64
N TYR A 330 -24.95 -34.72 3.91
CA TYR A 330 -24.48 -33.92 5.03
C TYR A 330 -22.94 -33.83 5.08
N ALA A 331 -22.24 -34.93 4.83
CA ALA A 331 -20.78 -34.95 4.79
C ALA A 331 -20.21 -34.03 3.70
N LEU A 332 -20.79 -34.06 2.49
CA LEU A 332 -20.36 -33.17 1.40
C LEU A 332 -20.70 -31.70 1.66
N ALA A 333 -21.84 -31.43 2.31
CA ALA A 333 -22.23 -30.08 2.74
C ALA A 333 -21.25 -29.52 3.79
N GLN A 334 -20.88 -30.33 4.79
CA GLN A 334 -19.86 -29.97 5.78
C GLN A 334 -18.50 -29.67 5.14
N GLN A 335 -18.08 -30.48 4.16
CA GLN A 335 -16.86 -30.20 3.41
C GLN A 335 -16.93 -28.88 2.64
N LEU A 336 -18.07 -28.58 2.02
CA LEU A 336 -18.28 -27.31 1.33
C LEU A 336 -18.28 -26.11 2.29
N GLN A 337 -18.88 -26.24 3.48
CA GLN A 337 -18.80 -25.23 4.53
C GLN A 337 -17.36 -24.99 4.99
N GLY A 338 -16.55 -26.05 5.10
CA GLY A 338 -15.11 -25.93 5.34
C GLY A 338 -14.39 -25.12 4.27
N LEU A 339 -14.67 -25.38 2.97
CA LEU A 339 -14.11 -24.60 1.86
C LEU A 339 -14.55 -23.13 1.89
N LEU A 340 -15.81 -22.86 2.23
CA LEU A 340 -16.34 -21.51 2.36
C LEU A 340 -15.64 -20.73 3.48
N GLY A 341 -15.40 -21.37 4.63
CA GLY A 341 -14.62 -20.78 5.71
C GLY A 341 -13.21 -20.37 5.26
N LEU A 342 -12.58 -21.16 4.39
CA LEU A 342 -11.27 -20.84 3.81
C LEU A 342 -11.33 -19.75 2.75
N LEU A 343 -12.47 -19.51 2.08
CA LEU A 343 -12.63 -18.46 1.08
C LEU A 343 -13.09 -17.10 1.64
N HIS A 344 -13.52 -17.05 2.91
CA HIS A 344 -14.09 -15.85 3.50
C HIS A 344 -13.07 -14.70 3.67
N LEU A 345 -13.27 -13.62 2.91
CA LEU A 345 -12.50 -12.37 3.04
C LEU A 345 -12.87 -11.68 4.37
N SER A 346 -11.92 -11.65 5.32
CA SER A 346 -12.02 -10.89 6.58
C SER A 346 -11.73 -9.42 6.35
#